data_AF-A0AA38XG03-F1
#
_entry.id   AF-A0AA38XG03-F1
#
_cell.length_a   1.000
_cell.length_b   1.000
_cell.length_c   1.000
_cell.angle_alpha   90.00
_cell.angle_beta   90.00
_cell.angle_gamma   90.00
#
_symmetry.space_group_name_H-M   'P 1'
#
loop_
_entity.id
_entity.type
_entity.pdbx_description
1 polymer ?
#
loop_
_entity_poly.entity_id
_entity_poly.type
_entity_poly.pdbx_seq_one_letter_code
_entity_poly.pdbx_strand_id
1 'polypeptide(L)'
;MTSNSSTLASRQCDGSYVYGIGVSVNEAVENLNGFMAVRQEGVDCSANASSIESGAYGIGVFAHFTCNGWPIAGVGNSPTSAARNSLAIAEEMAANGTHCSAPLQGSYYPETYGFRFRYDCGNTQTNSSWSISGIGSNIDDANSIAMRVMRYTASTKSSCAFDAAGINGTILSVTLQCPSATATGYGSSVTAAANDALAQIGA
;
A
#
# COMPACT_ATOMS: atom_id res chain seq x y z
N MET A 1 4.22 -13.71 -15.74
CA MET A 1 5.42 -13.73 -14.89
C MET A 1 5.87 -12.29 -14.70
N THR A 2 5.65 -11.72 -13.53
CA THR A 2 6.28 -10.46 -13.12
C THR A 2 7.76 -10.73 -12.83
N SER A 3 8.66 -9.93 -13.39
CA SER A 3 10.08 -10.04 -13.08
C SER A 3 10.34 -9.32 -11.75
N ASN A 4 10.91 -10.03 -10.78
CA ASN A 4 11.42 -9.41 -9.55
C ASN A 4 12.80 -8.77 -9.74
N SER A 5 13.31 -8.71 -10.98
CA SER A 5 14.57 -8.04 -11.25
C SER A 5 14.42 -6.56 -10.89
N SER A 6 15.15 -6.15 -9.86
CA SER A 6 15.15 -4.77 -9.36
C SER A 6 16.57 -4.22 -9.30
N THR A 7 16.68 -2.93 -9.52
CA THR A 7 17.85 -2.11 -9.24
C THR A 7 17.69 -1.47 -7.87
N LEU A 8 18.72 -1.58 -7.03
CA LEU A 8 18.81 -0.90 -5.75
C LEU A 8 19.74 0.32 -5.90
N ALA A 9 19.22 1.51 -5.64
CA ALA A 9 20.01 2.71 -5.44
C ALA A 9 20.23 2.93 -3.94
N SER A 10 21.42 3.39 -3.56
CA SER A 10 21.73 3.72 -2.18
C SER A 10 22.56 4.99 -2.08
N ARG A 11 22.31 5.82 -1.06
CA ARG A 11 23.10 7.01 -0.74
C ARG A 11 23.42 7.01 0.74
N GLN A 12 24.67 7.29 1.08
CA GLN A 12 25.09 7.46 2.47
C GLN A 12 24.74 8.86 2.96
N CYS A 13 24.09 8.94 4.12
CA CYS A 13 23.70 10.17 4.80
C CYS A 13 23.98 10.00 6.30
N ASP A 14 24.75 10.90 6.89
CA ASP A 14 25.05 10.94 8.35
C ASP A 14 25.39 9.57 8.97
N GLY A 15 26.18 8.76 8.26
CA GLY A 15 26.61 7.45 8.75
C GLY A 15 25.64 6.28 8.52
N SER A 16 24.44 6.51 7.98
CA SER A 16 23.52 5.44 7.53
C SER A 16 23.19 5.55 6.04
N TYR A 17 22.53 4.54 5.48
CA TYR A 17 22.19 4.48 4.05
C TYR A 17 20.68 4.66 3.85
N VAL A 18 20.33 5.52 2.88
CA VAL A 18 18.98 5.62 2.34
C VAL A 18 18.92 4.85 1.03
N TYR A 19 17.84 4.10 0.84
CA TYR A 19 17.68 3.18 -0.28
C TYR A 19 16.48 3.55 -1.16
N GLY A 20 16.57 3.23 -2.45
CA GLY A 20 15.45 3.26 -3.37
C GLY A 20 15.49 2.07 -4.30
N ILE A 21 14.32 1.55 -4.65
CA ILE A 21 14.17 0.34 -5.47
C ILE A 21 13.38 0.69 -6.73
N GLY A 22 13.80 0.20 -7.88
CA GLY A 22 13.07 0.34 -9.14
C GLY A 22 13.50 -0.70 -10.18
N VAL A 23 12.82 -0.81 -11.31
CA VAL A 23 13.24 -1.73 -12.40
C VAL A 23 14.36 -1.14 -13.25
N SER A 24 14.61 0.18 -13.14
CA SER A 24 15.75 0.86 -13.73
C SER A 24 16.49 1.74 -12.70
N VAL A 25 17.71 2.17 -13.03
CA VAL A 25 18.50 3.09 -12.20
C VAL A 25 17.74 4.40 -11.93
N ASN A 26 17.09 4.98 -12.95
CA ASN A 26 16.38 6.25 -12.80
C ASN A 26 15.20 6.13 -11.82
N GLU A 27 14.42 5.05 -11.93
CA GLU A 27 13.29 4.79 -11.03
C GLU A 27 13.75 4.48 -9.60
N ALA A 28 14.85 3.72 -9.45
CA ALA A 28 15.44 3.48 -8.14
C ALA A 28 15.93 4.79 -7.49
N VAL A 29 16.51 5.69 -8.27
CA VAL A 29 16.93 7.04 -7.80
C VAL A 29 15.73 7.92 -7.47
N GLU A 30 14.64 7.86 -8.24
CA GLU A 30 13.40 8.59 -7.95
C GLU A 30 12.83 8.17 -6.59
N ASN A 31 12.66 6.86 -6.37
CA ASN A 31 12.19 6.34 -5.09
C ASN A 31 13.18 6.65 -3.95
N LEU A 32 14.50 6.59 -4.20
CA LEU A 32 15.52 6.99 -3.21
C LEU A 32 15.35 8.45 -2.79
N ASN A 33 15.13 9.36 -3.75
CA ASN A 33 14.94 10.78 -3.45
C ASN A 33 13.68 11.02 -2.61
N GLY A 34 12.62 10.22 -2.83
CA GLY A 34 11.44 10.22 -1.96
C GLY A 34 11.78 9.81 -0.52
N PHE A 35 12.47 8.67 -0.33
CA PHE A 35 12.87 8.23 1.01
C PHE A 35 13.86 9.19 1.69
N MET A 36 14.68 9.90 0.90
CA MET A 36 15.52 10.98 1.40
C MET A 36 14.69 12.14 1.97
N ALA A 37 13.57 12.50 1.34
CA ALA A 37 12.67 13.54 1.84
C ALA A 37 11.99 13.08 3.14
N VAL A 38 11.49 11.84 3.18
CA VAL A 38 10.91 11.23 4.39
C VAL A 38 11.91 11.22 5.56
N ARG A 39 13.19 10.97 5.27
CA ARG A 39 14.26 11.05 6.28
C ARG A 39 14.47 12.46 6.83
N GLN A 40 14.34 13.50 6.00
CA GLN A 40 14.42 14.89 6.47
C GLN A 40 13.28 15.23 7.44
N GLU A 41 12.16 14.50 7.35
CA GLU A 41 11.03 14.58 8.27
C GLU A 41 11.19 13.68 9.51
N GLY A 42 12.34 13.01 9.67
CA GLY A 42 12.68 12.23 10.87
C GLY A 42 12.36 10.73 10.80
N VAL A 43 12.04 10.20 9.62
CA VAL A 43 11.77 8.77 9.41
C VAL A 43 12.91 8.13 8.61
N ASP A 44 13.75 7.33 9.28
CA ASP A 44 14.86 6.61 8.62
C ASP A 44 14.41 5.21 8.18
N CYS A 45 14.35 5.00 6.87
CA CYS A 45 13.91 3.76 6.24
C CYS A 45 15.09 2.99 5.65
N SER A 46 15.16 1.70 5.97
CA SER A 46 16.17 0.77 5.47
C SER A 46 15.54 -0.32 4.61
N ALA A 47 16.29 -0.75 3.59
CA ALA A 47 15.99 -1.88 2.72
C ALA A 47 17.23 -2.75 2.55
N ASN A 48 17.04 -3.98 2.07
CA ASN A 48 18.11 -4.92 1.79
C ASN A 48 17.83 -5.73 0.51
N ALA A 49 18.69 -6.70 0.19
CA ALA A 49 18.56 -7.52 -1.02
C ALA A 49 17.28 -8.37 -1.08
N SER A 50 16.66 -8.66 0.07
CA SER A 50 15.36 -9.36 0.18
C SER A 50 14.17 -8.41 0.25
N SER A 51 14.37 -7.10 0.07
CA SER A 51 13.27 -6.13 0.13
C SER A 51 12.26 -6.26 -1.00
N ILE A 52 12.53 -7.05 -2.06
CA ILE A 52 11.55 -7.35 -3.10
C ILE A 52 11.18 -8.82 -3.05
N GLU A 53 9.89 -9.07 -2.86
CA GLU A 53 9.32 -10.41 -2.84
C GLU A 53 8.14 -10.51 -3.81
N SER A 54 7.99 -11.68 -4.45
CA SER A 54 6.74 -11.97 -5.16
C SER A 54 5.67 -12.33 -4.15
N GLY A 55 4.46 -11.80 -4.37
CA GLY A 55 3.31 -12.23 -3.59
C GLY A 55 2.98 -13.70 -3.78
N ALA A 56 2.18 -14.23 -2.86
CA ALA A 56 1.64 -15.58 -2.97
C ALA A 56 1.02 -15.81 -4.36
N TYR A 57 1.21 -17.02 -4.90
CA TYR A 57 0.79 -17.41 -6.26
C TYR A 57 1.47 -16.66 -7.42
N GLY A 58 2.55 -15.91 -7.15
CA GLY A 58 3.27 -15.13 -8.15
C GLY A 58 2.51 -13.88 -8.60
N ILE A 59 1.62 -13.37 -7.75
CA ILE A 59 0.75 -12.23 -8.03
C ILE A 59 1.19 -11.05 -7.18
N GLY A 60 1.56 -9.96 -7.85
CA GLY A 60 2.06 -8.75 -7.20
C GLY A 60 3.51 -8.86 -6.77
N VAL A 61 4.09 -7.68 -6.54
CA VAL A 61 5.43 -7.46 -6.04
C VAL A 61 5.30 -6.67 -4.74
N PHE A 62 5.98 -7.13 -3.70
CA PHE A 62 5.97 -6.54 -2.37
C PHE A 62 7.33 -5.89 -2.15
N ALA A 63 7.32 -4.62 -1.74
CA ALA A 63 8.54 -3.92 -1.36
C ALA A 63 8.58 -3.72 0.16
N HIS A 64 9.48 -4.41 0.84
CA HIS A 64 9.61 -4.38 2.29
C HIS A 64 10.69 -3.38 2.70
N PHE A 65 10.32 -2.47 3.60
CA PHE A 65 11.23 -1.54 4.26
C PHE A 65 11.05 -1.64 5.78
N THR A 66 12.07 -1.25 6.53
CA THR A 66 11.96 -1.03 7.98
C THR A 66 12.27 0.43 8.27
N CYS A 67 11.27 1.15 8.78
CA CYS A 67 11.34 2.58 9.06
C CYS A 67 11.25 2.82 10.56
N ASN A 68 12.28 3.41 11.16
CA ASN A 68 12.37 3.64 12.62
C ASN A 68 12.08 2.37 13.46
N GLY A 69 12.46 1.19 12.96
CA GLY A 69 12.21 -0.11 13.60
C GLY A 69 10.85 -0.75 13.30
N TRP A 70 9.98 -0.08 12.55
CA TRP A 70 8.65 -0.59 12.17
C TRP A 70 8.66 -1.12 10.74
N PRO A 71 8.13 -2.33 10.49
CA PRO A 71 8.03 -2.86 9.15
C PRO A 71 6.95 -2.11 8.36
N ILE A 72 7.26 -1.78 7.12
CA ILE A 72 6.30 -1.35 6.11
C ILE A 72 6.45 -2.19 4.86
N ALA A 73 5.35 -2.38 4.15
CA ALA A 73 5.38 -3.11 2.89
C ALA A 73 4.28 -2.63 1.97
N GLY A 74 4.65 -2.08 0.81
CA GLY A 74 3.74 -1.71 -0.27
C GLY A 74 3.68 -2.78 -1.35
N VAL A 75 2.50 -2.94 -1.97
CA VAL A 75 2.25 -3.89 -3.05
C VAL A 75 2.10 -3.16 -4.39
N GLY A 76 2.66 -3.70 -5.47
CA GLY A 76 2.50 -3.16 -6.82
C GLY A 76 2.65 -4.23 -7.91
N ASN A 77 2.40 -3.87 -9.17
CA ASN A 77 2.66 -4.75 -10.32
C ASN A 77 4.16 -4.91 -10.65
N SER A 78 5.03 -4.04 -10.12
CA SER A 78 6.47 -4.05 -10.35
C SER A 78 7.25 -3.65 -9.09
N PRO A 79 8.56 -3.94 -9.02
CA PRO A 79 9.41 -3.43 -7.94
C PRO A 79 9.31 -1.90 -7.76
N THR A 80 9.21 -1.16 -8.87
CA THR A 80 9.08 0.31 -8.85
C THR A 80 7.78 0.75 -8.20
N SER A 81 6.64 0.20 -8.61
CA SER A 81 5.35 0.60 -8.03
C SER A 81 5.22 0.12 -6.58
N ALA A 82 5.68 -1.08 -6.25
CA ALA A 82 5.73 -1.57 -4.87
C ALA A 82 6.56 -0.66 -3.95
N ALA A 83 7.75 -0.26 -4.40
CA ALA A 83 8.62 0.65 -3.65
C ALA A 83 8.01 2.05 -3.50
N ARG A 84 7.38 2.59 -4.55
CA ARG A 84 6.65 3.86 -4.48
C ARG A 84 5.47 3.78 -3.50
N ASN A 85 4.79 2.65 -3.46
CA ASN A 85 3.68 2.43 -2.53
C ASN A 85 4.18 2.31 -1.08
N SER A 86 5.38 1.75 -0.87
CA SER A 86 6.05 1.75 0.44
C SER A 86 6.48 3.17 0.84
N LEU A 87 6.97 3.97 -0.11
CA LEU A 87 7.28 5.37 0.11
C LEU A 87 6.04 6.15 0.59
N ALA A 88 4.87 5.97 -0.04
CA ALA A 88 3.64 6.61 0.40
C ALA A 88 3.24 6.25 1.85
N ILE A 89 3.52 5.01 2.28
CA ILE A 89 3.32 4.60 3.68
C ILE A 89 4.34 5.31 4.60
N ALA A 90 5.58 5.46 4.17
CA ALA A 90 6.62 6.13 4.94
C ALA A 90 6.36 7.65 5.07
N GLU A 91 5.80 8.28 4.04
CA GLU A 91 5.31 9.67 4.08
C GLU A 91 4.21 9.84 5.13
N GLU A 92 3.26 8.90 5.22
CA GLU A 92 2.23 8.93 6.27
C GLU A 92 2.80 8.69 7.68
N MET A 93 3.84 7.85 7.79
CA MET A 93 4.57 7.67 9.05
C MET A 93 5.22 8.97 9.49
N ALA A 94 5.83 9.72 8.58
CA ALA A 94 6.42 11.02 8.87
C ALA A 94 5.36 12.05 9.26
N ALA A 95 4.24 12.09 8.55
CA ALA A 95 3.17 13.06 8.78
C ALA A 95 2.41 12.84 10.10
N ASN A 96 2.09 11.60 10.45
CA ASN A 96 1.17 11.30 11.57
C ASN A 96 1.50 10.02 12.36
N GLY A 97 2.62 9.37 12.05
CA GLY A 97 3.05 8.13 12.72
C GLY A 97 2.34 6.87 12.25
N THR A 98 1.45 6.95 11.26
CA THR A 98 0.77 5.77 10.69
C THR A 98 1.72 4.96 9.83
N HIS A 99 1.71 3.66 10.00
CA HIS A 99 2.48 2.74 9.17
C HIS A 99 1.61 1.54 8.81
N CYS A 100 1.83 0.96 7.63
CA CYS A 100 1.11 -0.22 7.19
C CYS A 100 2.05 -1.20 6.51
N SER A 101 1.72 -2.48 6.63
CA SER A 101 2.46 -3.57 5.99
C SER A 101 1.48 -4.57 5.41
N ALA A 102 1.58 -4.85 4.12
CA ALA A 102 0.88 -5.97 3.53
C ALA A 102 1.61 -7.28 3.89
N PRO A 103 0.94 -8.25 4.56
CA PRO A 103 1.55 -9.54 4.82
C PRO A 103 1.78 -10.29 3.50
N LEU A 104 2.88 -11.02 3.36
CA LEU A 104 3.17 -11.80 2.14
C LEU A 104 2.12 -12.89 1.87
N GLN A 105 1.59 -13.49 2.93
CA GLN A 105 0.58 -14.53 2.88
C GLN A 105 -0.76 -14.00 3.38
N GLY A 106 -1.85 -14.36 2.69
CA GLY A 106 -3.20 -13.97 3.09
C GLY A 106 -3.54 -12.49 2.90
N SER A 107 -2.62 -11.66 2.37
CA SER A 107 -2.96 -10.31 1.92
C SER A 107 -3.79 -10.33 0.64
N TYR A 108 -3.53 -11.30 -0.25
CA TYR A 108 -4.14 -11.35 -1.56
C TYR A 108 -5.40 -12.21 -1.59
N TYR A 109 -6.46 -11.63 -2.15
CA TYR A 109 -7.68 -12.33 -2.52
C TYR A 109 -7.90 -12.14 -4.03
N PRO A 110 -7.81 -13.21 -4.84
CA PRO A 110 -8.22 -13.13 -6.23
C PRO A 110 -9.73 -12.89 -6.28
N GLU A 111 -10.12 -11.78 -6.91
CA GLU A 111 -11.52 -11.48 -7.13
C GLU A 111 -11.85 -11.80 -8.59
N THR A 112 -13.04 -12.34 -8.84
CA THR A 112 -13.52 -12.65 -10.20
C THR A 112 -13.39 -11.45 -11.16
N TYR A 113 -13.47 -10.23 -10.61
CA TYR A 113 -13.46 -8.97 -11.35
C TYR A 113 -12.27 -8.06 -11.00
N GLY A 114 -11.28 -8.53 -10.22
CA GLY A 114 -10.17 -7.67 -9.79
C GLY A 114 -9.22 -8.27 -8.75
N PHE A 115 -8.64 -7.40 -7.94
CA PHE A 115 -7.65 -7.71 -6.92
C PHE A 115 -8.06 -7.03 -5.61
N ARG A 116 -7.92 -7.75 -4.49
CA ARG A 116 -8.09 -7.19 -3.15
C ARG A 116 -6.87 -7.51 -2.29
N PHE A 117 -6.38 -6.49 -1.57
CA PHE A 117 -5.25 -6.59 -0.68
C PHE A 117 -5.60 -6.15 0.73
N ARG A 118 -5.19 -6.93 1.73
CA ARG A 118 -5.19 -6.52 3.13
C ARG A 118 -3.84 -5.90 3.51
N TYR A 119 -3.92 -4.86 4.34
CA TYR A 119 -2.79 -4.27 5.05
C TYR A 119 -3.06 -4.29 6.54
N ASP A 120 -2.04 -4.62 7.32
CA ASP A 120 -2.06 -4.44 8.76
C ASP A 120 -1.36 -3.10 9.07
N CYS A 121 -2.08 -2.22 9.75
CA CYS A 121 -1.66 -0.86 10.04
C CYS A 121 -1.48 -0.65 11.54
N GLY A 122 -0.63 0.30 11.88
CA GLY A 122 -0.40 0.74 13.25
C GLY A 122 0.00 2.20 13.31
N ASN A 123 0.13 2.71 14.53
CA ASN A 123 0.57 4.07 14.78
C ASN A 123 1.70 4.09 15.82
N THR A 124 2.87 4.61 15.41
CA THR A 124 4.11 4.56 16.20
C THR A 124 4.05 5.36 17.51
N GLN A 125 3.15 6.33 17.60
CA GLN A 125 3.01 7.20 18.78
C GLN A 125 2.02 6.63 19.81
N THR A 126 1.00 5.90 19.33
CA THR A 126 -0.11 5.44 20.17
C THR A 126 -0.19 3.93 20.33
N ASN A 127 0.67 3.17 19.64
CA ASN A 127 0.69 1.70 19.62
C ASN A 127 -0.68 1.08 19.26
N SER A 128 -1.54 1.84 18.58
CA SER A 128 -2.81 1.33 18.06
C SER A 128 -2.54 0.47 16.84
N SER A 129 -3.38 -0.54 16.60
CA SER A 129 -3.34 -1.39 15.42
C SER A 129 -4.73 -1.57 14.83
N TRP A 130 -4.81 -1.61 13.50
CA TRP A 130 -6.04 -1.84 12.75
C TRP A 130 -5.70 -2.47 11.40
N SER A 131 -6.72 -2.89 10.67
CA SER A 131 -6.53 -3.46 9.34
C SER A 131 -7.30 -2.69 8.30
N ILE A 132 -6.68 -2.46 7.15
CA ILE A 132 -7.37 -1.89 5.99
C ILE A 132 -7.33 -2.87 4.83
N SER A 133 -8.18 -2.64 3.83
CA SER A 133 -8.02 -3.29 2.55
C SER A 133 -8.20 -2.32 1.40
N GLY A 134 -7.53 -2.59 0.29
CA GLY A 134 -7.83 -1.98 -0.99
C GLY A 134 -8.39 -3.00 -1.98
N ILE A 135 -9.21 -2.53 -2.91
CA ILE A 135 -9.78 -3.33 -3.99
C ILE A 135 -9.71 -2.55 -5.30
N GLY A 136 -9.43 -3.23 -6.41
CA GLY A 136 -9.28 -2.59 -7.72
C GLY A 136 -9.26 -3.57 -8.87
N SER A 137 -9.31 -3.06 -10.10
CA SER A 137 -9.33 -3.88 -11.32
C SER A 137 -7.95 -4.48 -11.63
N ASN A 138 -6.89 -3.88 -11.10
CA ASN A 138 -5.51 -4.37 -11.14
C ASN A 138 -4.81 -4.14 -9.78
N ILE A 139 -3.57 -4.60 -9.64
CA ILE A 139 -2.83 -4.54 -8.38
C ILE A 139 -2.53 -3.10 -7.94
N ASP A 140 -2.07 -2.25 -8.87
CA ASP A 140 -1.73 -0.86 -8.55
C ASP A 140 -3.00 -0.06 -8.18
N ASP A 141 -4.13 -0.31 -8.86
CA ASP A 141 -5.43 0.28 -8.52
C ASP A 141 -5.86 -0.11 -7.10
N ALA A 142 -5.80 -1.41 -6.79
CA ALA A 142 -6.17 -1.92 -5.48
C ALA A 142 -5.28 -1.31 -4.39
N ASN A 143 -3.99 -1.14 -4.67
CA ASN A 143 -3.10 -0.46 -3.74
C ASN A 143 -3.44 1.03 -3.59
N SER A 144 -3.68 1.75 -4.68
CA SER A 144 -4.07 3.17 -4.63
C SER A 144 -5.33 3.37 -3.78
N ILE A 145 -6.29 2.45 -3.87
CA ILE A 145 -7.49 2.44 -3.02
C ILE A 145 -7.11 2.15 -1.56
N ALA A 146 -6.23 1.18 -1.29
CA ALA A 146 -5.74 0.90 0.07
C ALA A 146 -5.09 2.15 0.70
N MET A 147 -4.25 2.89 -0.03
CA MET A 147 -3.60 4.09 0.50
C MET A 147 -4.59 5.20 0.84
N ARG A 148 -5.70 5.32 0.11
CA ARG A 148 -6.79 6.25 0.47
C ARG A 148 -7.51 5.80 1.74
N VAL A 149 -7.80 4.51 1.87
CA VAL A 149 -8.37 3.95 3.10
C VAL A 149 -7.41 4.15 4.28
N MET A 150 -6.10 4.00 4.09
CA MET A 150 -5.10 4.29 5.12
C MET A 150 -5.21 5.73 5.60
N ARG A 151 -5.22 6.71 4.70
CA ARG A 151 -5.35 8.14 5.03
C ARG A 151 -6.64 8.45 5.77
N TYR A 152 -7.75 7.89 5.30
CA TYR A 152 -9.04 8.03 5.97
C TYR A 152 -9.02 7.45 7.39
N THR A 153 -8.42 6.26 7.56
CA THR A 153 -8.37 5.55 8.84
C THR A 153 -7.24 6.01 9.76
N ALA A 154 -6.26 6.79 9.30
CA ALA A 154 -5.15 7.27 10.12
C ALA A 154 -5.62 8.08 11.33
N SER A 155 -6.69 8.87 11.17
CA SER A 155 -7.26 9.67 12.26
C SER A 155 -8.16 8.86 13.20
N THR A 156 -8.92 7.90 12.66
CA THR A 156 -9.91 7.11 13.41
C THR A 156 -9.35 5.80 13.96
N LYS A 157 -8.19 5.37 13.47
CA LYS A 157 -7.47 4.12 13.83
C LYS A 157 -8.39 2.91 13.80
N SER A 158 -9.31 2.90 12.85
CA SER A 158 -10.40 1.94 12.76
C SER A 158 -10.22 1.05 11.55
N SER A 159 -10.51 -0.24 11.71
CA SER A 159 -10.42 -1.18 10.61
C SER A 159 -11.47 -0.89 9.53
N CYS A 160 -11.06 -0.87 8.27
CA CYS A 160 -11.97 -0.67 7.14
C CYS A 160 -11.66 -1.68 6.04
N ALA A 161 -12.64 -2.47 5.61
CA ALA A 161 -12.43 -3.51 4.62
C ALA A 161 -13.48 -3.47 3.51
N PHE A 162 -13.03 -3.77 2.29
CA PHE A 162 -13.91 -4.03 1.16
C PHE A 162 -14.37 -5.49 1.19
N ASP A 163 -15.65 -5.69 0.97
CA ASP A 163 -16.22 -6.98 0.61
C ASP A 163 -15.74 -7.40 -0.79
N ALA A 164 -15.96 -8.68 -1.11
CA ALA A 164 -15.69 -9.21 -2.44
C ALA A 164 -16.49 -8.44 -3.51
N ALA A 165 -15.90 -8.26 -4.69
CA ALA A 165 -16.55 -7.56 -5.78
C ALA A 165 -17.75 -8.36 -6.29
N GLY A 166 -18.91 -7.71 -6.38
CA GLY A 166 -20.15 -8.29 -6.87
C GLY A 166 -20.58 -7.72 -8.23
N ILE A 167 -21.48 -8.43 -8.88
CA ILE A 167 -22.27 -7.89 -9.99
C ILE A 167 -23.66 -7.55 -9.47
N ASN A 168 -24.10 -6.31 -9.71
CA ASN A 168 -25.48 -5.90 -9.52
C ASN A 168 -26.10 -5.59 -10.90
N GLY A 169 -26.70 -6.59 -11.53
CA GLY A 169 -27.19 -6.47 -12.91
C GLY A 169 -26.06 -6.41 -13.93
N THR A 170 -25.82 -5.25 -14.54
CA THR A 170 -24.74 -5.03 -15.53
C THR A 170 -23.60 -4.16 -15.00
N ILE A 171 -23.67 -3.71 -13.75
CA ILE A 171 -22.67 -2.86 -13.10
C ILE A 171 -21.96 -3.64 -11.99
N LEU A 172 -20.71 -3.29 -11.74
CA LEU A 172 -19.95 -3.85 -10.63
C LEU A 172 -20.26 -3.07 -9.35
N SER A 173 -20.32 -3.78 -8.23
CA SER A 173 -20.57 -3.21 -6.91
C SER A 173 -19.50 -3.67 -5.92
N VAL A 174 -19.06 -2.76 -5.05
CA VAL A 174 -18.19 -3.09 -3.92
C VAL A 174 -18.70 -2.39 -2.67
N THR A 175 -18.60 -3.05 -1.53
CA THR A 175 -19.03 -2.50 -0.24
C THR A 175 -17.82 -2.27 0.63
N LEU A 176 -17.62 -1.05 1.09
CA LEU A 176 -16.64 -0.70 2.11
C LEU A 176 -17.32 -0.71 3.49
N GLN A 177 -16.80 -1.53 4.38
CA GLN A 177 -17.26 -1.66 5.75
C GLN A 177 -16.23 -1.04 6.71
N CYS A 178 -16.65 -0.02 7.44
CA CYS A 178 -15.95 0.58 8.57
C CYS A 178 -16.87 0.57 9.80
N PRO A 179 -16.36 0.54 11.05
CA PRO A 179 -17.18 0.59 12.26
C PRO A 179 -18.18 1.74 12.32
N SER A 180 -17.80 2.90 11.77
CA SER A 180 -18.59 4.12 11.78
C SER A 180 -19.41 4.36 10.51
N ALA A 181 -19.15 3.62 9.43
CA ALA A 181 -19.77 3.88 8.13
C ALA A 181 -19.72 2.63 7.24
N THR A 182 -20.79 2.40 6.48
CA THR A 182 -20.80 1.40 5.41
C THR A 182 -21.31 2.07 4.14
N ALA A 183 -20.60 1.88 3.04
CA ALA A 183 -20.97 2.42 1.73
C ALA A 183 -20.85 1.36 0.66
N THR A 184 -21.85 1.28 -0.21
CA THR A 184 -21.82 0.44 -1.41
C THR A 184 -21.65 1.36 -2.61
N GLY A 185 -20.53 1.18 -3.31
CA GLY A 185 -20.23 1.92 -4.52
C GLY A 185 -20.51 1.10 -5.77
N TYR A 186 -20.78 1.80 -6.85
CA TYR A 186 -21.13 1.20 -8.14
C TYR A 186 -20.29 1.77 -9.28
N GLY A 187 -19.95 0.92 -10.26
CA GLY A 187 -19.15 1.38 -11.39
C GLY A 187 -19.05 0.40 -12.54
N SER A 188 -18.48 0.89 -13.65
CA SER A 188 -18.14 0.07 -14.83
C SER A 188 -16.93 -0.84 -14.61
N SER A 189 -16.18 -0.61 -13.52
CA SER A 189 -15.05 -1.42 -13.08
C SER A 189 -15.05 -1.53 -11.55
N VAL A 190 -14.31 -2.50 -11.00
CA VAL A 190 -14.13 -2.64 -9.55
C VAL A 190 -13.49 -1.38 -8.97
N THR A 191 -12.52 -0.79 -9.68
CA THR A 191 -11.88 0.47 -9.27
C THR A 191 -12.88 1.63 -9.24
N ALA A 192 -13.76 1.74 -10.23
CA ALA A 192 -14.78 2.79 -10.27
C ALA A 192 -15.79 2.63 -9.13
N ALA A 193 -16.24 1.40 -8.86
CA ALA A 193 -17.11 1.10 -7.74
C ALA A 193 -16.44 1.41 -6.39
N ALA A 194 -15.15 1.11 -6.22
CA ALA A 194 -14.40 1.44 -5.00
C ALA A 194 -14.26 2.94 -4.78
N ASN A 195 -14.00 3.69 -5.86
CA ASN A 195 -13.95 5.15 -5.82
C ASN A 195 -15.29 5.77 -5.40
N ASP A 196 -16.39 5.26 -5.93
CA ASP A 196 -17.74 5.68 -5.55
C ASP A 196 -18.02 5.40 -4.06
N ALA A 197 -17.69 4.20 -3.57
CA ALA A 197 -17.85 3.85 -2.15
C ALA A 197 -17.04 4.78 -1.23
N LEU A 198 -15.79 5.10 -1.60
CA LEU A 198 -14.94 6.03 -0.85
C LEU A 198 -15.50 7.45 -0.85
N ALA A 199 -16.00 7.92 -1.99
CA ALA A 199 -16.59 9.25 -2.11
C ALA A 199 -17.81 9.41 -1.18
N GLN A 200 -18.63 8.36 -1.03
CA GLN A 200 -19.79 8.38 -0.12
C GLN A 200 -19.41 8.53 1.37
N ILE A 201 -18.22 8.07 1.79
CA ILE A 201 -17.75 8.19 3.18
C ILE A 201 -16.78 9.35 3.41
N GLY A 202 -16.46 10.13 2.36
CA GLY A 202 -15.54 11.26 2.43
C GLY A 202 -14.05 10.87 2.50
N ALA A 203 -13.67 9.76 1.83
CA ALA A 203 -12.30 9.23 1.76
C ALA A 203 -11.62 9.41 0.39
#